data_AF-A0A1E3L884-F1
#
_entry.id   AF-A0A1E3L884-F1
#
_cell.length_a   1.000
_cell.length_b   1.000
_cell.length_c   1.000
_cell.angle_alpha   90.00
_cell.angle_beta   90.00
_cell.angle_gamma   90.00
#
_symmetry.space_group_name_H-M   'P 1'
#
loop_
_entity.id
_entity.type
_entity.pdbx_description
1 polymer ?
#
loop_
_entity_poly.entity_id
_entity_poly.type
_entity_poly.pdbx_seq_one_letter_code
_entity_poly.pdbx_strand_id
1 'polypeptide(L)' 'MRFNKMALNLVLCFLTGLLAFYIVARTITITAIFVSLVATGIIALGYFVAYLLKKRKLK' A
#
# COMPACT_ATOMS: atom_id res chain seq x y z
N MET A 1 -8.04 14.61 -12.19
CA MET A 1 -7.26 13.43 -12.63
C MET A 1 -6.12 12.96 -11.68
N ARG A 2 -6.02 13.41 -10.40
CA ARG A 2 -4.94 12.98 -9.47
C ARG A 2 -5.28 11.79 -8.55
N PHE A 3 -6.55 11.59 -8.20
CA PHE A 3 -6.98 10.50 -7.30
C PHE A 3 -6.76 9.10 -7.89
N ASN A 4 -7.04 8.91 -9.19
CA ASN A 4 -6.87 7.62 -9.86
C ASN A 4 -5.42 7.12 -9.80
N LYS A 5 -4.43 8.02 -9.92
CA LYS A 5 -3.01 7.64 -9.81
C LYS A 5 -2.66 7.12 -8.42
N MET A 6 -3.24 7.68 -7.37
CA MET A 6 -2.94 7.31 -5.99
C MET A 6 -3.56 5.96 -5.62
N ALA A 7 -4.82 5.74 -6.00
CA ALA A 7 -5.50 4.45 -5.81
C ALA A 7 -4.82 3.33 -6.63
N LEU A 8 -4.46 3.60 -7.88
CA LEU A 8 -3.78 2.63 -8.74
C LEU A 8 -2.37 2.30 -8.22
N ASN A 9 -1.67 3.27 -7.63
CA ASN A 9 -0.38 3.03 -6.98
C ASN A 9 -0.52 2.19 -5.70
N LEU A 10 -1.59 2.36 -4.91
CA LEU A 10 -1.87 1.49 -3.77
C LEU A 10 -2.16 0.05 -4.20
N VAL A 11 -2.98 -0.14 -5.25
CA VAL A 11 -3.31 -1.47 -5.78
C VAL A 11 -2.07 -2.15 -6.34
N LEU A 12 -1.23 -1.43 -7.08
CA LEU A 12 0.07 -1.94 -7.54
C LEU A 12 0.98 -2.32 -6.38
N CYS A 13 1.01 -1.52 -5.31
CA CYS A 13 1.82 -1.82 -4.13
C CYS A 13 1.35 -3.11 -3.44
N PHE A 14 0.03 -3.31 -3.32
CA PHE A 14 -0.57 -4.55 -2.82
C PHE A 14 -0.21 -5.75 -3.71
N LEU A 15 -0.38 -5.64 -5.03
CA LEU A 15 -0.01 -6.70 -5.98
C LEU A 15 1.49 -7.03 -5.91
N THR A 16 2.34 -6.02 -5.81
CA THR A 16 3.80 -6.18 -5.75
C THR A 16 4.22 -6.86 -4.44
N GLY A 17 3.61 -6.49 -3.31
CA GLY A 17 3.85 -7.14 -2.02
C GLY A 17 3.42 -8.61 -2.03
N LEU A 18 2.27 -8.90 -2.63
CA LEU A 18 1.76 -10.27 -2.74
C LEU A 18 2.62 -11.13 -3.68
N LEU A 19 3.09 -10.55 -4.78
CA LEU A 19 4.02 -11.18 -5.72
C LEU A 19 5.40 -11.43 -5.08
N ALA A 20 5.94 -10.45 -4.35
CA ALA A 20 7.22 -10.61 -3.66
C ALA A 20 7.14 -11.72 -2.59
N PHE A 21 6.05 -11.76 -1.84
CA PHE A 21 5.82 -12.83 -0.86
C PHE A 21 5.67 -14.19 -1.54
N TYR A 22 4.98 -14.26 -2.68
CA TYR A 22 4.85 -15.48 -3.47
C TYR A 22 6.21 -15.98 -4.00
N ILE A 23 7.09 -15.10 -4.48
CA ILE A 23 8.43 -15.48 -4.96
C ILE A 23 9.27 -16.07 -3.83
N VAL A 24 9.19 -15.50 -2.62
CA VAL A 24 9.98 -15.93 -1.47
C VAL A 24 9.42 -17.21 -0.84
N ALA A 25 8.11 -17.25 -0.60
CA ALA A 25 7.45 -18.36 0.10
C ALA A 25 7.03 -19.52 -0.83
N ARG A 26 7.04 -19.30 -2.16
CA ARG A 26 6.52 -20.20 -3.22
C ARG A 26 5.10 -20.75 -2.98
N THR A 27 4.38 -20.17 -2.02
CA THR A 27 3.07 -20.62 -1.56
C THR A 27 2.22 -19.40 -1.22
N ILE A 28 0.99 -19.34 -1.73
CA ILE A 28 0.03 -18.29 -1.35
C ILE A 28 -0.77 -18.83 -0.17
N THR A 29 -0.32 -18.50 1.03
CA THR A 29 -1.02 -18.80 2.27
C THR A 29 -1.94 -17.64 2.65
N ILE A 30 -3.01 -17.94 3.41
CA ILE A 30 -3.93 -16.90 3.93
C ILE A 30 -3.16 -15.86 4.76
N THR A 31 -2.13 -16.29 5.49
CA THR A 31 -1.21 -15.40 6.22
C THR A 31 -0.49 -14.40 5.32
N ALA A 32 -0.04 -14.80 4.12
CA ALA A 32 0.58 -13.88 3.16
C ALA A 32 -0.41 -12.78 2.71
N ILE A 33 -1.68 -13.13 2.52
CA ILE A 33 -2.74 -12.17 2.16
C ILE A 33 -2.93 -11.15 3.29
N PHE A 34 -3.03 -11.61 4.54
CA PHE A 34 -3.15 -10.73 5.70
C PHE A 34 -1.93 -9.82 5.87
N VAL A 35 -0.71 -10.35 5.72
CA VAL A 35 0.52 -9.56 5.80
C VAL A 35 0.55 -8.48 4.71
N SER A 36 0.17 -8.83 3.48
CA SER A 36 0.11 -7.90 2.34
C SER A 36 -0.94 -6.81 2.55
N LEU A 37 -2.08 -7.16 3.15
CA LEU A 37 -3.17 -6.24 3.47
C LEU A 37 -2.73 -5.24 4.55
N VAL A 38 -2.09 -5.73 5.62
CA VAL A 38 -1.54 -4.90 6.70
C VAL A 38 -0.45 -3.97 6.18
N ALA A 39 0.48 -4.48 5.36
CA ALA A 39 1.54 -3.67 4.76
C ALA A 39 0.96 -2.54 3.89
N THR A 40 -0.06 -2.83 3.09
CA THR A 40 -0.74 -1.83 2.26
C THR A 40 -1.49 -0.81 3.11
N GLY A 41 -2.13 -1.23 4.20
CA GLY A 41 -2.78 -0.35 5.17
C GLY A 41 -1.80 0.64 5.83
N ILE A 42 -0.61 0.18 6.19
CA ILE A 42 0.45 1.03 6.75
C ILE A 42 0.90 2.09 5.72
N ILE A 43 1.08 1.69 4.46
CA ILE A 43 1.46 2.61 3.38
C ILE A 43 0.34 3.65 3.13
N ALA A 44 -0.93 3.22 3.17
CA ALA A 44 -2.07 4.11 3.05
C ALA A 44 -2.11 5.17 4.17
N LEU A 45 -1.83 4.76 5.42
CA LEU A 45 -1.69 5.66 6.56
C LEU A 45 -0.53 6.64 6.37
N GLY A 46 0.62 6.18 5.86
CA GLY A 46 1.76 7.05 5.53
C GLY A 46 1.39 8.15 4.53
N TYR A 47 0.66 7.79 3.47
CA TYR A 47 0.12 8.76 2.51
C TYR A 47 -0.88 9.74 3.14
N PHE A 48 -1.73 9.27 4.05
CA PHE A 48 -2.68 10.11 4.77
C PHE A 48 -1.98 11.13 5.67
N VAL A 49 -0.96 10.70 6.41
CA VAL A 49 -0.13 11.59 7.25
C VAL A 49 0.63 12.60 6.38
N ALA A 50 1.25 12.16 5.28
CA ALA A 50 1.93 13.05 4.35
C ALA A 50 0.96 14.10 3.75
N TYR A 51 -0.26 13.69 3.44
CA TYR A 51 -1.32 14.61 2.98
C TYR A 51 -1.69 15.63 4.06
N LEU A 52 -1.89 15.21 5.30
CA LEU A 52 -2.18 16.12 6.43
C LEU A 52 -1.04 17.11 6.68
N LEU A 53 0.22 16.66 6.66
CA LEU A 53 1.39 17.52 6.82
C LEU A 53 1.50 18.54 5.67
N LYS A 54 1.27 18.11 4.43
CA LYS A 54 1.26 19.00 3.28
C LYS A 54 0.15 20.05 3.37
N LYS A 55 -1.03 19.66 3.88
CA LYS A 55 -2.17 20.57 4.09
C LYS A 55 -1.89 21.59 5.21
N ARG A 56 -1.10 21.21 6.23
CA ARG A 56 -0.67 22.09 7.33
C ARG A 56 0.41 23.10 6.91
N LYS A 57 1.34 22.73 6.02
CA LYS A 57 2.39 23.64 5.49
C LYS A 57 1.88 24.66 4.46
N LEU A 58 0.68 24.45 3.91
CA LEU A 58 0.03 25.36 2.96
C LEU A 58 -0.86 26.42 3.64
N LYS A 59 -0.91 26.42 4.97
CA LYS A 59 -1.60 27.40 5.81
C LYS A 59 -0.56 28.26 6.51
#